data_AF-A0A146KUM2-F1
#
_entry.id   AF-A0A146KUM2-F1
#
_cell.length_a   1.000
_cell.length_b   1.000
_cell.length_c   1.000
_cell.angle_alpha   90.00
_cell.angle_beta   90.00
_cell.angle_gamma   90.00
#
_symmetry.space_group_name_H-M   'P 1'
#
loop_
_entity.id
_entity.type
_entity.pdbx_description
1 polymer ?
#
loop_
_entity_poly.entity_id
_entity_poly.type
_entity_poly.pdbx_seq_one_letter_code
_entity_poly.pdbx_strand_id
1 'polypeptide(L)'
;MRKKKSLHERSNEIVTSGEWSTGKKWADDAPKELLDKDEVNVVSSGSCGAFVHGLEDEFMEVRSASVDALCNLAIQHPEFAVLSLDFLVDMFNDEIEAVRIKAIDSLTQMSHHIILREHQLETILGALEDSSIDVREGLHRMLAACFLSTKDCLQMCMENLLDNLKKYPQDKKSTWACVKEIGSKHADLTLPLVPQLLSIHPFFDTPEPDVEDPHYITLLILVFNAAQHSPTMLQLFEEHTIKHYSYLRVTLPSLVPHLKLPGSVQFIEPEASSAGAQLLWRLVDSLSGGARVQGEVIQRALPQLARLAEIDSQIAGPAQFITLFISCQVTFSKIPNDNLWCCNAPNTVQGNAVKKHITELLTQCLKLKYLFVGLESLELAAIKQLQLKALALHLVYIIKATNLSALALCERFLLKIERTQKYLMDNQISPDDFCRGVFLAMSSLEDTKPGAVARSLLPLLNTSNRIQPPKPNVNVRMCKATLTGPSSSPDAPVKFTAGLVMATPIDAEILGLQDPSALRIKIHYPDHQTHFCVPTFNHLRPTGGVGDYRLLTKALVSHGVWSEACYIEISLCIELSESELAHRVHYGIDPHLEICKPLKLYVAPKPVKRGI
;
A
#
# COMPACT_ATOMS: atom_id res chain seq x y z
N MET A 1 -40.84 -54.10 -14.35
CA MET A 1 -40.62 -52.96 -13.43
C MET A 1 -39.90 -51.85 -14.19
N ARG A 2 -40.55 -50.71 -14.43
CA ARG A 2 -39.88 -49.53 -15.03
C ARG A 2 -38.98 -48.90 -13.96
N LYS A 3 -37.70 -48.69 -14.27
CA LYS A 3 -36.74 -48.00 -13.39
C LYS A 3 -37.29 -46.61 -13.06
N LYS A 4 -37.47 -46.34 -11.76
CA LYS A 4 -37.86 -45.01 -11.26
C LYS A 4 -36.64 -44.11 -11.46
N LYS A 5 -36.75 -43.10 -12.33
CA LYS A 5 -35.69 -42.09 -12.53
C LYS A 5 -35.32 -41.46 -11.19
N SER A 6 -34.04 -41.19 -10.98
CA SER A 6 -33.58 -40.57 -9.74
C SER A 6 -34.09 -39.12 -9.65
N LEU A 7 -34.22 -38.60 -8.43
CA LEU A 7 -34.59 -37.19 -8.22
C LEU A 7 -33.65 -36.25 -8.98
N HIS A 8 -32.36 -36.56 -9.00
CA HIS A 8 -31.35 -35.77 -9.70
C HIS A 8 -31.56 -35.73 -11.23
N GLU A 9 -31.96 -36.85 -11.85
CA GLU A 9 -32.28 -36.88 -13.29
C GLU A 9 -33.53 -36.06 -13.62
N ARG A 10 -34.53 -36.04 -12.72
CA ARG A 10 -35.73 -35.22 -12.89
C ARG A 10 -35.43 -33.73 -12.73
N SER A 11 -34.63 -33.38 -11.71
CA SER A 11 -34.20 -32.00 -11.49
C SER A 11 -33.38 -31.46 -12.66
N ASN A 12 -32.50 -32.27 -13.25
CA ASN A 12 -31.70 -31.86 -14.39
C ASN A 12 -32.55 -31.65 -15.65
N GLU A 13 -33.56 -32.51 -15.89
CA GLU A 13 -34.53 -32.34 -16.98
C GLU A 13 -35.35 -31.04 -16.85
N ILE A 14 -35.80 -30.70 -15.63
CA ILE A 14 -36.55 -29.46 -15.33
C ILE A 14 -35.72 -28.20 -15.54
N VAL A 15 -34.44 -28.23 -15.14
CA VAL A 15 -33.52 -27.10 -15.36
C VAL A 15 -33.22 -26.93 -16.86
N THR A 16 -33.09 -28.02 -17.62
CA THR A 16 -32.87 -27.94 -19.07
C THR A 16 -34.11 -27.58 -19.89
N SER A 17 -35.34 -27.84 -19.38
CA SER A 17 -36.58 -27.49 -20.09
C SER A 17 -36.98 -26.02 -19.92
N GLY A 18 -36.41 -25.31 -18.94
CA GLY A 18 -36.76 -23.92 -18.66
C GLY A 18 -38.15 -23.75 -18.02
N GLU A 19 -38.73 -24.83 -17.49
CA GLU A 19 -40.07 -24.84 -16.89
C GLU A 19 -39.94 -24.61 -15.37
N TRP A 20 -40.55 -23.53 -14.86
CA TRP A 20 -40.45 -23.15 -13.43
C TRP A 20 -41.77 -23.41 -12.69
N SER A 21 -41.67 -23.96 -11.48
CA SER A 21 -42.83 -24.13 -10.59
C SER A 21 -43.15 -22.81 -9.89
N THR A 22 -44.43 -22.42 -9.88
CA THR A 22 -44.92 -21.18 -9.26
C THR A 22 -44.98 -21.19 -7.73
N GLY A 23 -44.62 -22.29 -7.05
CA GLY A 23 -44.56 -22.39 -5.59
C GLY A 23 -45.88 -22.21 -4.81
N LYS A 24 -47.01 -21.91 -5.48
CA LYS A 24 -48.30 -21.55 -4.83
C LYS A 24 -49.03 -22.72 -4.14
N LYS A 25 -48.67 -23.98 -4.41
CA LYS A 25 -49.30 -25.18 -3.81
C LYS A 25 -48.28 -26.31 -3.64
N TRP A 26 -48.41 -27.09 -2.56
CA TRP A 26 -47.65 -28.32 -2.37
C TRP A 26 -47.98 -29.33 -3.49
N ALA A 27 -46.95 -29.88 -4.16
CA ALA A 27 -47.03 -30.87 -5.24
C ALA A 27 -47.68 -30.41 -6.57
N ASP A 28 -47.48 -29.16 -6.98
CA ASP A 28 -47.91 -28.66 -8.29
C ASP A 28 -46.96 -29.13 -9.42
N ASP A 29 -47.02 -30.43 -9.75
CA ASP A 29 -46.25 -31.13 -10.80
C ASP A 29 -46.92 -31.02 -12.20
N ALA A 30 -47.64 -29.93 -12.49
CA ALA A 30 -48.27 -29.71 -13.79
C ALA A 30 -47.42 -28.79 -14.68
N PRO A 31 -47.20 -29.13 -15.97
CA PRO A 31 -46.42 -28.30 -16.88
C PRO A 31 -47.15 -26.98 -17.12
N LYS A 32 -46.47 -25.85 -16.91
CA LYS A 32 -47.02 -24.51 -17.10
C LYS A 32 -46.27 -23.76 -18.20
N GLU A 33 -47.06 -22.97 -18.93
CA GLU A 33 -46.69 -22.25 -20.15
C GLU A 33 -45.46 -21.35 -19.98
N LEU A 34 -44.75 -21.13 -21.09
CA LEU A 34 -43.67 -20.15 -21.20
C LEU A 34 -44.22 -18.75 -20.86
N LEU A 35 -44.01 -18.32 -19.62
CA LEU A 35 -44.41 -16.99 -19.15
C LEU A 35 -43.48 -15.94 -19.76
N ASP A 36 -44.06 -14.85 -20.27
CA ASP A 36 -43.30 -13.68 -20.66
C ASP A 36 -42.67 -13.04 -19.41
N LYS A 37 -41.46 -12.50 -19.53
CA LYS A 37 -40.72 -11.95 -18.38
C LYS A 37 -41.50 -10.83 -17.68
N ASP A 38 -42.28 -10.09 -18.44
CA ASP A 38 -43.09 -8.97 -17.95
C ASP A 38 -44.38 -9.42 -17.23
N GLU A 39 -44.78 -10.69 -17.35
CA GLU A 39 -45.96 -11.24 -16.66
C GLU A 39 -45.63 -11.89 -15.30
N VAL A 40 -44.35 -12.10 -15.00
CA VAL A 40 -43.90 -12.77 -13.76
C VAL A 40 -43.78 -11.78 -12.61
N ASN A 41 -44.83 -11.67 -11.80
CA ASN A 41 -44.76 -10.92 -10.54
C ASN A 41 -44.09 -11.77 -9.44
N VAL A 42 -42.80 -11.52 -9.21
CA VAL A 42 -41.93 -12.17 -8.22
C VAL A 42 -42.48 -12.09 -6.78
N VAL A 43 -43.15 -10.97 -6.45
CA VAL A 43 -43.74 -10.75 -5.12
C VAL A 43 -44.94 -11.69 -4.91
N SER A 44 -45.64 -12.04 -5.98
CA SER A 44 -46.85 -12.88 -5.93
C SER A 44 -46.60 -14.38 -6.11
N SER A 45 -45.38 -14.80 -6.50
CA SER A 45 -45.05 -16.16 -6.94
C SER A 45 -44.40 -17.05 -5.88
N GLY A 46 -44.49 -16.72 -4.59
CA GLY A 46 -43.86 -17.49 -3.51
C GLY A 46 -42.33 -17.37 -3.45
N SER A 47 -41.72 -16.63 -4.39
CA SER A 47 -40.28 -16.39 -4.48
C SER A 47 -39.73 -15.64 -3.27
N CYS A 48 -40.52 -14.74 -2.67
CA CYS A 48 -40.15 -14.07 -1.42
C CYS A 48 -39.93 -15.08 -0.28
N GLY A 49 -40.74 -16.14 -0.19
CA GLY A 49 -40.55 -17.19 0.80
C GLY A 49 -39.27 -17.99 0.59
N ALA A 50 -38.90 -18.26 -0.67
CA ALA A 50 -37.63 -18.90 -0.99
C ALA A 50 -36.42 -18.03 -0.61
N PHE A 51 -36.50 -16.71 -0.81
CA PHE A 51 -35.44 -15.80 -0.37
C PHE A 51 -35.31 -15.77 1.16
N VAL A 52 -36.41 -15.64 1.90
CA VAL A 52 -36.39 -15.64 3.36
C VAL A 52 -35.78 -16.94 3.90
N HIS A 53 -36.24 -18.10 3.41
CA HIS A 53 -35.67 -19.39 3.81
C HIS A 53 -34.20 -19.54 3.40
N GLY A 54 -33.81 -19.01 2.25
CA GLY A 54 -32.42 -19.03 1.81
C GLY A 54 -31.50 -18.15 2.65
N LEU A 55 -32.00 -17.02 3.17
CA LEU A 55 -31.28 -16.14 4.10
C LEU A 55 -31.16 -16.74 5.51
N GLU A 56 -32.14 -17.54 5.94
CA GLU A 56 -32.16 -18.24 7.24
C GLU A 56 -31.53 -19.65 7.19
N ASP A 57 -30.90 -20.03 6.07
CA ASP A 57 -30.37 -21.37 5.88
C ASP A 57 -29.16 -21.67 6.79
N GLU A 58 -29.01 -22.94 7.18
CA GLU A 58 -27.91 -23.40 8.03
C GLU A 58 -26.53 -23.20 7.35
N PHE A 59 -26.47 -23.33 6.02
CA PHE A 59 -25.23 -23.26 5.26
C PHE A 59 -24.92 -21.85 4.76
N MET A 60 -23.69 -21.38 5.02
CA MET A 60 -23.20 -20.08 4.59
C MET A 60 -23.32 -19.89 3.07
N GLU A 61 -23.06 -20.94 2.30
CA GLU A 61 -23.06 -20.93 0.84
C GLU A 61 -24.46 -20.60 0.30
N VAL A 62 -25.50 -21.13 0.94
CA VAL A 62 -26.90 -20.88 0.58
C VAL A 62 -27.30 -19.46 0.97
N ARG A 63 -26.95 -19.01 2.19
CA ARG A 63 -27.17 -17.63 2.62
C ARG A 63 -26.50 -16.63 1.68
N SER A 64 -25.24 -16.88 1.36
CA SER A 64 -24.42 -16.04 0.48
C SER A 64 -24.98 -15.99 -0.94
N ALA A 65 -25.44 -17.12 -1.50
CA ALA A 65 -26.06 -17.16 -2.81
C ALA A 65 -27.42 -16.45 -2.82
N SER A 66 -28.17 -16.53 -1.72
CA SER A 66 -29.46 -15.85 -1.54
C SER A 66 -29.30 -14.34 -1.50
N VAL A 67 -28.30 -13.83 -0.76
CA VAL A 67 -27.94 -12.41 -0.75
C VAL A 67 -27.55 -11.92 -2.15
N ASP A 68 -26.72 -12.67 -2.89
CA ASP A 68 -26.36 -12.32 -4.28
C ASP A 68 -27.58 -12.25 -5.20
N ALA A 69 -28.43 -13.27 -5.15
CA ALA A 69 -29.61 -13.35 -6.01
C ALA A 69 -30.59 -12.21 -5.70
N LEU A 70 -30.78 -11.90 -4.42
CA LEU A 70 -31.61 -10.78 -3.96
C LEU A 70 -31.02 -9.44 -4.43
N CYS A 71 -29.71 -9.24 -4.29
CA CYS A 71 -29.01 -8.03 -4.74
C CYS A 71 -29.16 -7.80 -6.25
N ASN A 72 -28.89 -8.84 -7.06
CA ASN A 72 -28.99 -8.75 -8.52
C ASN A 72 -30.41 -8.36 -8.99
N LEU A 73 -31.44 -8.84 -8.29
CA LEU A 73 -32.83 -8.49 -8.58
C LEU A 73 -33.15 -7.05 -8.12
N ALA A 74 -32.69 -6.65 -6.93
CA ALA A 74 -32.90 -5.32 -6.38
C ALA A 74 -32.24 -4.20 -7.20
N ILE A 75 -31.08 -4.46 -7.80
CA ILE A 75 -30.40 -3.51 -8.69
C ILE A 75 -31.26 -3.20 -9.93
N GLN A 76 -32.04 -4.17 -10.42
CA GLN A 76 -32.87 -4.01 -11.62
C GLN A 76 -34.26 -3.44 -11.29
N HIS A 77 -34.75 -3.66 -10.06
CA HIS A 77 -36.11 -3.34 -9.67
C HIS A 77 -36.15 -2.51 -8.37
N PRO A 78 -36.31 -1.17 -8.46
CA PRO A 78 -36.28 -0.28 -7.30
C PRO A 78 -37.33 -0.60 -6.23
N GLU A 79 -38.54 -0.98 -6.63
CA GLU A 79 -39.60 -1.36 -5.67
C GLU A 79 -39.22 -2.60 -4.87
N PHE A 80 -38.56 -3.57 -5.50
CA PHE A 80 -38.07 -4.77 -4.83
C PHE A 80 -36.91 -4.43 -3.88
N ALA A 81 -36.02 -3.51 -4.26
CA ALA A 81 -34.92 -3.05 -3.41
C ALA A 81 -35.44 -2.54 -2.05
N VAL A 82 -36.50 -1.72 -2.07
CA VAL A 82 -37.13 -1.20 -0.84
C VAL A 82 -37.73 -2.31 0.01
N LEU A 83 -38.40 -3.29 -0.60
CA LEU A 83 -38.98 -4.44 0.12
C LEU A 83 -37.91 -5.37 0.72
N SER A 84 -36.77 -5.48 0.05
CA SER A 84 -35.67 -6.35 0.47
C SER A 84 -34.74 -5.75 1.52
N LEU A 85 -34.86 -4.44 1.78
CA LEU A 85 -33.95 -3.67 2.61
C LEU A 85 -33.86 -4.22 4.04
N ASP A 86 -35.01 -4.46 4.69
CA ASP A 86 -35.04 -4.94 6.08
C ASP A 86 -34.35 -6.30 6.21
N PHE A 87 -34.63 -7.22 5.27
CA PHE A 87 -33.99 -8.55 5.26
C PHE A 87 -32.48 -8.47 5.07
N LEU A 88 -31.98 -7.55 4.23
CA LEU A 88 -30.53 -7.36 4.06
C LEU A 88 -29.88 -6.72 5.29
N VAL A 89 -30.58 -5.80 5.96
CA VAL A 89 -30.10 -5.18 7.20
C VAL A 89 -30.02 -6.21 8.32
N ASP A 90 -30.97 -7.15 8.40
CA ASP A 90 -30.92 -8.24 9.38
C ASP A 90 -29.68 -9.13 9.20
N MET A 91 -29.23 -9.33 7.96
CA MET A 91 -27.99 -10.07 7.66
C MET A 91 -26.72 -9.41 8.20
N PHE A 92 -26.77 -8.17 8.70
CA PHE A 92 -25.61 -7.52 9.31
C PHE A 92 -25.31 -8.10 10.69
N ASN A 93 -26.27 -8.77 11.33
CA ASN A 93 -26.08 -9.46 12.60
C ASN A 93 -25.79 -10.95 12.43
N ASP A 94 -25.49 -11.39 11.21
CA ASP A 94 -25.15 -12.78 10.91
C ASP A 94 -23.89 -13.21 11.68
N GLU A 95 -23.88 -14.44 12.16
CA GLU A 95 -22.76 -15.04 12.91
C GLU A 95 -21.47 -15.15 12.06
N ILE A 96 -21.60 -15.19 10.73
CA ILE A 96 -20.50 -15.39 9.79
C ILE A 96 -20.11 -14.05 9.15
N GLU A 97 -18.85 -13.66 9.36
CA GLU A 97 -18.28 -12.42 8.81
C GLU A 97 -18.44 -12.28 7.29
N ALA A 98 -18.21 -13.36 6.53
CA ALA A 98 -18.32 -13.34 5.08
C ALA A 98 -19.74 -12.99 4.59
N VAL A 99 -20.78 -13.45 5.29
CA VAL A 99 -22.18 -13.13 4.97
C VAL A 99 -22.47 -11.67 5.30
N ARG A 100 -22.00 -11.18 6.46
CA ARG A 100 -22.13 -9.76 6.85
C ARG A 100 -21.53 -8.82 5.81
N ILE A 101 -20.27 -9.06 5.41
CA ILE A 101 -19.59 -8.26 4.37
C ILE A 101 -20.39 -8.27 3.07
N LYS A 102 -20.89 -9.44 2.68
CA LYS A 102 -21.66 -9.60 1.44
C LYS A 102 -23.00 -8.85 1.47
N ALA A 103 -23.68 -8.84 2.61
CA ALA A 103 -24.90 -8.05 2.79
C ALA A 103 -24.60 -6.53 2.70
N ILE A 104 -23.51 -6.08 3.33
CA ILE A 104 -23.06 -4.68 3.29
C ILE A 104 -22.72 -4.24 1.86
N ASP A 105 -21.93 -5.04 1.14
CA ASP A 105 -21.56 -4.76 -0.25
C ASP A 105 -22.80 -4.79 -1.18
N SER A 106 -23.78 -5.66 -0.90
CA SER A 106 -25.04 -5.74 -1.65
C SER A 106 -25.92 -4.49 -1.45
N LEU A 107 -26.07 -4.05 -0.20
CA LEU A 107 -26.81 -2.83 0.13
C LEU A 107 -26.13 -1.60 -0.48
N THR A 108 -24.79 -1.56 -0.46
CA THR A 108 -24.00 -0.51 -1.13
C THR A 108 -24.29 -0.43 -2.63
N GLN A 109 -24.43 -1.57 -3.32
CA GLN A 109 -24.72 -1.61 -4.76
C GLN A 109 -26.12 -1.13 -5.11
N MET A 110 -27.11 -1.32 -4.22
CA MET A 110 -28.48 -0.83 -4.44
C MET A 110 -28.77 0.51 -3.76
N SER A 111 -27.74 1.21 -3.25
CA SER A 111 -27.89 2.40 -2.41
C SER A 111 -28.71 3.53 -3.07
N HIS A 112 -28.74 3.57 -4.40
CA HIS A 112 -29.42 4.58 -5.20
C HIS A 112 -30.95 4.43 -5.16
N HIS A 113 -31.46 3.25 -4.80
CA HIS A 113 -32.88 2.93 -4.76
C HIS A 113 -33.48 2.99 -3.36
N ILE A 114 -32.65 3.21 -2.33
CA ILE A 114 -33.05 3.11 -0.92
C ILE A 114 -32.77 4.40 -0.16
N ILE A 115 -33.61 4.67 0.83
CA ILE A 115 -33.45 5.74 1.81
C ILE A 115 -33.56 5.10 3.18
N LEU A 116 -32.52 5.25 4.00
CA LEU A 116 -32.43 4.66 5.33
C LEU A 116 -33.32 5.44 6.30
N ARG A 117 -34.21 4.71 6.96
CA ARG A 117 -35.06 5.21 8.05
C ARG A 117 -34.38 4.96 9.40
N GLU A 118 -34.87 5.64 10.42
CA GLU A 118 -34.33 5.61 11.79
C GLU A 118 -34.11 4.18 12.32
N HIS A 119 -35.12 3.33 12.30
CA HIS A 119 -35.01 1.95 12.82
C HIS A 119 -33.99 1.08 12.05
N GLN A 120 -33.93 1.21 10.73
CA GLN A 120 -32.95 0.48 9.91
C GLN A 120 -31.53 0.97 10.23
N LEU A 121 -31.38 2.29 10.38
CA LEU A 121 -30.12 2.93 10.69
C LEU A 121 -29.61 2.53 12.08
N GLU A 122 -30.47 2.42 13.10
CA GLU A 122 -30.09 1.91 14.43
C GLU A 122 -29.40 0.55 14.34
N THR A 123 -29.99 -0.39 13.60
CA THR A 123 -29.43 -1.74 13.39
C THR A 123 -28.10 -1.68 12.65
N ILE A 124 -28.02 -0.88 11.59
CA ILE A 124 -26.80 -0.68 10.80
C ILE A 124 -25.67 -0.10 11.66
N LEU A 125 -25.98 0.91 12.49
CA LEU A 125 -25.00 1.57 13.35
C LEU A 125 -24.53 0.64 14.48
N GLY A 126 -25.39 -0.26 14.98
CA GLY A 126 -24.99 -1.31 15.92
C GLY A 126 -23.90 -2.23 15.36
N ALA A 127 -23.91 -2.48 14.04
CA ALA A 127 -22.87 -3.28 13.38
C ALA A 127 -21.52 -2.55 13.27
N LEU A 128 -21.42 -1.24 13.52
CA LEU A 128 -20.13 -0.54 13.59
C LEU A 128 -19.27 -1.03 14.77
N GLU A 129 -19.86 -1.68 15.76
CA GLU A 129 -19.13 -2.27 16.88
C GLU A 129 -18.42 -3.59 16.55
N ASP A 130 -18.51 -4.07 15.31
CA ASP A 130 -17.87 -5.31 14.88
C ASP A 130 -16.35 -5.27 15.12
N SER A 131 -15.79 -6.40 15.55
CA SER A 131 -14.34 -6.56 15.73
C SER A 131 -13.56 -6.51 14.41
N SER A 132 -14.17 -6.93 13.30
CA SER A 132 -13.57 -6.95 11.98
C SER A 132 -13.49 -5.54 11.39
N ILE A 133 -12.28 -5.13 11.01
CA ILE A 133 -12.05 -3.88 10.27
C ILE A 133 -12.75 -3.89 8.91
N ASP A 134 -12.96 -5.06 8.31
CA ASP A 134 -13.53 -5.19 6.96
C ASP A 134 -15.02 -4.89 6.96
N VAL A 135 -15.71 -5.38 7.99
CA VAL A 135 -17.10 -5.06 8.24
C VAL A 135 -17.24 -3.56 8.52
N ARG A 136 -16.42 -2.99 9.41
CA ARG A 136 -16.48 -1.55 9.74
C ARG A 136 -16.18 -0.64 8.55
N GLU A 137 -15.12 -0.91 7.78
CA GLU A 137 -14.80 -0.14 6.57
C GLU A 137 -15.86 -0.35 5.47
N GLY A 138 -16.44 -1.55 5.37
CA GLY A 138 -17.60 -1.82 4.52
C GLY A 138 -18.80 -0.95 4.88
N LEU A 139 -19.14 -0.90 6.18
CA LEU A 139 -20.23 -0.06 6.69
C LEU A 139 -19.98 1.43 6.42
N HIS A 140 -18.74 1.91 6.61
CA HIS A 140 -18.38 3.28 6.24
C HIS A 140 -18.63 3.56 4.75
N ARG A 141 -18.23 2.65 3.84
CA ARG A 141 -18.51 2.78 2.41
C ARG A 141 -20.02 2.75 2.10
N MET A 142 -20.76 1.90 2.79
CA MET A 142 -22.21 1.77 2.63
C MET A 142 -22.95 3.03 3.09
N LEU A 143 -22.65 3.52 4.29
CA LEU A 143 -23.24 4.74 4.85
C LEU A 143 -22.93 5.96 3.96
N ALA A 144 -21.70 6.04 3.44
CA ALA A 144 -21.31 7.04 2.44
C ALA A 144 -22.15 6.96 1.16
N ALA A 145 -22.56 5.75 0.76
CA ALA A 145 -23.30 5.50 -0.47
C ALA A 145 -24.82 5.77 -0.35
N CYS A 146 -25.39 5.62 0.84
CA CYS A 146 -26.84 5.71 1.09
C CYS A 146 -27.35 7.13 1.36
N PHE A 147 -28.67 7.31 1.30
CA PHE A 147 -29.37 8.53 1.72
C PHE A 147 -30.07 8.33 3.06
N LEU A 148 -30.02 9.35 3.92
CA LEU A 148 -30.69 9.38 5.22
C LEU A 148 -32.01 10.15 5.14
N SER A 149 -33.04 9.69 5.85
CA SER A 149 -34.38 10.28 5.75
C SER A 149 -34.56 11.61 6.47
N THR A 150 -33.93 11.80 7.63
CA THR A 150 -34.19 12.96 8.52
C THR A 150 -32.91 13.51 9.14
N LYS A 151 -32.97 14.74 9.69
CA LYS A 151 -31.85 15.34 10.42
C LYS A 151 -31.45 14.51 11.65
N ASP A 152 -32.42 13.87 12.30
CA ASP A 152 -32.17 13.08 13.50
C ASP A 152 -31.41 11.78 13.15
N CYS A 153 -31.69 11.18 11.98
CA CYS A 153 -30.89 10.08 11.44
C CYS A 153 -29.43 10.51 11.19
N LEU A 154 -29.22 11.69 10.62
CA LEU A 154 -27.87 12.23 10.40
C LEU A 154 -27.14 12.47 11.73
N GLN A 155 -27.83 13.05 12.72
CA GLN A 155 -27.26 13.27 14.05
C GLN A 155 -26.85 11.94 14.71
N MET A 156 -27.75 10.95 14.71
CA MET A 156 -27.48 9.62 15.26
C MET A 156 -26.31 8.93 14.55
N CYS A 157 -26.24 9.03 13.22
CA CYS A 157 -25.12 8.52 12.44
C CYS A 157 -23.79 9.18 12.84
N MET A 158 -23.78 10.50 12.99
CA MET A 158 -22.58 11.24 13.37
C MET A 158 -22.11 10.89 14.79
N GLU A 159 -23.02 10.82 15.76
CA GLU A 159 -22.69 10.44 17.15
C GLU A 159 -22.04 9.04 17.20
N ASN A 160 -22.65 8.05 16.52
CA ASN A 160 -22.13 6.69 16.47
C ASN A 160 -20.78 6.60 15.73
N LEU A 161 -20.59 7.32 14.62
CA LEU A 161 -19.30 7.35 13.92
C LEU A 161 -18.19 7.97 14.78
N LEU A 162 -18.51 9.00 15.55
CA LEU A 162 -17.56 9.66 16.45
C LEU A 162 -17.20 8.79 17.66
N ASP A 163 -18.17 8.06 18.23
CA ASP A 163 -17.90 7.10 19.29
C ASP A 163 -17.14 5.87 18.77
N ASN A 164 -17.43 5.43 17.55
CA ASN A 164 -16.65 4.40 16.87
C ASN A 164 -15.19 4.83 16.67
N LEU A 165 -14.96 6.08 16.25
CA LEU A 165 -13.60 6.63 16.07
C LEU A 165 -12.82 6.68 17.39
N LYS A 166 -13.47 6.97 18.51
CA LYS A 166 -12.83 6.91 19.84
C LYS A 166 -12.43 5.48 20.20
N LYS A 167 -13.29 4.50 19.90
CA LYS A 167 -13.05 3.07 20.17
C LYS A 167 -12.00 2.46 19.23
N TYR A 168 -11.99 2.88 17.96
CA TYR A 168 -11.13 2.38 16.90
C TYR A 168 -10.41 3.53 16.15
N PRO A 169 -9.38 4.15 16.75
CA PRO A 169 -8.67 5.27 16.12
C PRO A 169 -8.01 4.94 14.77
N GLN A 170 -7.75 3.66 14.50
CA GLN A 170 -7.18 3.19 13.23
C GLN A 170 -8.13 3.38 12.04
N ASP A 171 -9.44 3.49 12.27
CA ASP A 171 -10.45 3.60 11.20
C ASP A 171 -10.63 5.05 10.72
N LYS A 172 -9.93 6.00 11.33
CA LYS A 172 -9.94 7.46 11.06
C LYS A 172 -10.04 7.83 9.59
N LYS A 173 -9.24 7.21 8.71
CA LYS A 173 -9.25 7.51 7.27
C LYS A 173 -10.59 7.12 6.62
N SER A 174 -11.11 5.94 6.95
CA SER A 174 -12.37 5.45 6.41
C SER A 174 -13.57 6.24 6.94
N THR A 175 -13.56 6.62 8.23
CA THR A 175 -14.56 7.48 8.84
C THR A 175 -14.60 8.85 8.16
N TRP A 176 -13.43 9.47 7.93
CA TRP A 176 -13.34 10.77 7.26
C TRP A 176 -13.82 10.73 5.80
N ALA A 177 -13.48 9.66 5.06
CA ALA A 177 -13.99 9.47 3.71
C ALA A 177 -15.51 9.29 3.71
N CYS A 178 -16.07 8.56 4.68
CA CYS A 178 -17.50 8.39 4.83
C CYS A 178 -18.22 9.72 5.12
N VAL A 179 -17.76 10.45 6.12
CA VAL A 179 -18.37 11.71 6.55
C VAL A 179 -18.28 12.80 5.48
N LYS A 180 -17.21 12.81 4.68
CA LYS A 180 -17.10 13.66 3.49
C LYS A 180 -18.28 13.44 2.54
N GLU A 181 -18.54 12.18 2.16
CA GLU A 181 -19.62 11.84 1.23
C GLU A 181 -21.00 12.10 1.84
N ILE A 182 -21.19 11.77 3.13
CA ILE A 182 -22.43 12.09 3.86
C ILE A 182 -22.70 13.60 3.81
N GLY A 183 -21.70 14.43 4.09
CA GLY A 183 -21.84 15.89 4.06
C GLY A 183 -22.23 16.41 2.68
N SER A 184 -21.59 15.88 1.62
CA SER A 184 -21.88 16.28 0.24
C SER A 184 -23.32 15.95 -0.19
N LYS A 185 -23.88 14.83 0.28
CA LYS A 185 -25.23 14.36 -0.07
C LYS A 185 -26.34 14.99 0.77
N HIS A 186 -26.05 15.32 2.03
CA HIS A 186 -27.06 15.71 3.01
C HIS A 186 -26.91 17.16 3.47
N ALA A 187 -26.62 18.08 2.54
CA ALA A 187 -26.44 19.49 2.87
C ALA A 187 -27.67 20.12 3.56
N ASP A 188 -28.88 19.76 3.11
CA ASP A 188 -30.13 20.26 3.68
C ASP A 188 -30.39 19.74 5.11
N LEU A 189 -30.00 18.49 5.40
CA LEU A 189 -30.13 17.90 6.74
C LEU A 189 -29.04 18.41 7.69
N THR A 190 -27.88 18.77 7.16
CA THR A 190 -26.73 19.24 7.94
C THR A 190 -26.94 20.68 8.39
N LEU A 191 -27.50 21.56 7.55
CA LEU A 191 -27.74 22.97 7.84
C LEU A 191 -28.36 23.26 9.22
N PRO A 192 -29.48 22.63 9.62
CA PRO A 192 -30.07 22.87 10.94
C PRO A 192 -29.22 22.34 12.11
N LEU A 193 -28.27 21.43 11.87
CA LEU A 193 -27.40 20.86 12.90
C LEU A 193 -26.12 21.67 13.12
N VAL A 194 -25.73 22.54 12.19
CA VAL A 194 -24.44 23.28 12.25
C VAL A 194 -24.22 24.01 13.57
N PRO A 195 -25.18 24.76 14.14
CA PRO A 195 -24.97 25.43 15.42
C PRO A 195 -24.62 24.45 16.55
N GLN A 196 -25.26 23.27 16.56
CA GLN A 196 -24.99 22.24 17.56
C GLN A 196 -23.65 21.56 17.31
N LEU A 197 -23.35 21.19 16.06
CA LEU A 197 -22.11 20.48 15.69
C LEU A 197 -20.87 21.34 15.93
N LEU A 198 -20.94 22.64 15.64
CA LEU A 198 -19.84 23.59 15.88
C LEU A 198 -19.87 24.19 17.29
N SER A 199 -20.83 23.78 18.14
CA SER A 199 -21.02 24.34 19.48
C SER A 199 -21.19 25.86 19.51
N ILE A 200 -21.81 26.45 18.48
CA ILE A 200 -22.05 27.89 18.36
C ILE A 200 -23.13 28.30 19.36
N HIS A 201 -22.77 29.13 20.32
CA HIS A 201 -23.72 29.67 21.29
C HIS A 201 -24.15 31.10 20.91
N PRO A 202 -25.45 31.46 20.90
CA PRO A 202 -25.91 32.77 20.42
C PRO A 202 -25.35 34.00 21.19
N PHE A 203 -24.86 33.79 22.41
CA PHE A 203 -24.47 34.87 23.33
C PHE A 203 -23.06 34.73 23.93
N PHE A 204 -22.40 33.59 23.75
CA PHE A 204 -21.12 33.31 24.41
C PHE A 204 -20.14 32.74 23.40
N ASP A 205 -18.91 33.23 23.42
CA ASP A 205 -17.83 32.63 22.67
C ASP A 205 -17.39 31.35 23.40
N THR A 206 -17.57 30.20 22.75
CA THR A 206 -17.03 28.93 23.24
C THR A 206 -15.52 28.90 23.05
N PRO A 207 -14.77 28.21 23.93
CA PRO A 207 -13.34 28.04 23.73
C PRO A 207 -13.06 27.37 22.38
N GLU A 208 -12.06 27.89 21.65
CA GLU A 208 -11.65 27.39 20.35
C GLU A 208 -11.23 25.90 20.46
N PRO A 209 -11.88 24.97 19.73
CA PRO A 209 -11.52 23.56 19.75
C PRO A 209 -10.15 23.30 19.13
N ASP A 210 -9.48 22.24 19.59
CA ASP A 210 -8.18 21.83 19.05
C ASP A 210 -8.33 21.24 17.63
N VAL A 211 -7.56 21.77 16.68
CA VAL A 211 -7.55 21.34 15.27
C VAL A 211 -6.81 20.02 15.09
N GLU A 212 -6.12 19.51 16.10
CA GLU A 212 -5.50 18.18 16.08
C GLU A 212 -6.47 17.07 16.55
N ASP A 213 -7.58 17.42 17.20
CA ASP A 213 -8.57 16.46 17.70
C ASP A 213 -9.30 15.76 16.53
N PRO A 214 -9.16 14.43 16.38
CA PRO A 214 -9.87 13.67 15.34
C PRO A 214 -11.39 13.83 15.39
N HIS A 215 -11.97 14.06 16.57
CA HIS A 215 -13.40 14.27 16.73
C HIS A 215 -13.83 15.57 16.04
N TYR A 216 -13.19 16.68 16.38
CA TYR A 216 -13.49 18.00 15.80
C TYR A 216 -13.19 18.07 14.29
N ILE A 217 -12.08 17.49 13.83
CA ILE A 217 -11.79 17.42 12.38
C ILE A 217 -12.91 16.70 11.63
N THR A 218 -13.48 15.63 12.20
CA THR A 218 -14.57 14.87 11.58
C THR A 218 -15.82 15.72 11.40
N LEU A 219 -16.17 16.54 12.40
CA LEU A 219 -17.27 17.51 12.33
C LEU A 219 -17.01 18.57 11.24
N LEU A 220 -15.79 19.12 11.18
CA LEU A 220 -15.43 20.11 10.16
C LEU A 220 -15.49 19.53 8.74
N ILE A 221 -15.04 18.29 8.53
CA ILE A 221 -15.14 17.62 7.23
C ILE A 221 -16.61 17.51 6.80
N LEU A 222 -17.52 17.09 7.68
CA LEU A 222 -18.96 17.03 7.37
C LEU A 222 -19.47 18.40 6.92
N VAL A 223 -19.25 19.41 7.76
CA VAL A 223 -19.79 20.76 7.60
C VAL A 223 -19.25 21.43 6.34
N PHE A 224 -17.94 21.31 6.05
CA PHE A 224 -17.36 21.90 4.85
C PHE A 224 -17.85 21.22 3.56
N ASN A 225 -18.03 19.89 3.56
CA ASN A 225 -18.60 19.20 2.40
C ASN A 225 -20.08 19.56 2.18
N ALA A 226 -20.85 19.74 3.25
CA ALA A 226 -22.23 20.23 3.16
C ALA A 226 -22.30 21.70 2.69
N ALA A 227 -21.40 22.55 3.18
CA ALA A 227 -21.35 23.97 2.83
C ALA A 227 -21.03 24.24 1.35
N GLN A 228 -20.38 23.29 0.66
CA GLN A 228 -20.16 23.38 -0.78
C GLN A 228 -21.48 23.47 -1.56
N HIS A 229 -22.53 22.81 -1.06
CA HIS A 229 -23.85 22.75 -1.68
C HIS A 229 -24.88 23.69 -1.02
N SER A 230 -24.58 24.24 0.17
CA SER A 230 -25.46 25.18 0.88
C SER A 230 -24.75 26.50 1.20
N PRO A 231 -24.93 27.57 0.40
CA PRO A 231 -24.25 28.85 0.61
C PRO A 231 -24.69 29.56 1.90
N THR A 232 -25.89 29.26 2.41
CA THR A 232 -26.40 29.79 3.69
C THR A 232 -25.54 29.35 4.87
N MET A 233 -24.95 28.15 4.79
CA MET A 233 -24.10 27.60 5.84
C MET A 233 -22.82 28.43 6.05
N LEU A 234 -22.28 29.01 4.98
CA LEU A 234 -21.07 29.84 5.02
C LEU A 234 -21.25 31.09 5.88
N GLN A 235 -22.49 31.57 6.05
CA GLN A 235 -22.80 32.73 6.89
C GLN A 235 -22.81 32.41 8.38
N LEU A 236 -22.89 31.13 8.74
CA LEU A 236 -22.89 30.66 10.14
C LEU A 236 -21.48 30.44 10.70
N PHE A 237 -20.45 30.50 9.85
CA PHE A 237 -19.08 30.20 10.28
C PHE A 237 -18.49 31.37 11.07
N GLU A 238 -18.01 31.06 12.27
CA GLU A 238 -17.22 31.97 13.08
C GLU A 238 -15.80 32.14 12.52
N GLU A 239 -15.08 33.16 12.99
CA GLU A 239 -13.74 33.49 12.52
C GLU A 239 -12.76 32.31 12.67
N HIS A 240 -12.83 31.59 13.79
CA HIS A 240 -11.99 30.42 14.05
C HIS A 240 -12.30 29.27 13.07
N THR A 241 -13.57 29.04 12.72
CA THR A 241 -13.98 28.00 11.77
C THR A 241 -13.40 28.28 10.37
N ILE A 242 -13.35 29.56 9.97
CA ILE A 242 -12.72 30.00 8.70
C ILE A 242 -11.19 29.80 8.73
N LYS A 243 -10.54 30.06 9.86
CA LYS A 243 -9.11 29.77 10.06
C LYS A 243 -8.84 28.27 9.95
N HIS A 244 -9.65 27.45 10.62
CA HIS A 244 -9.55 25.99 10.59
C HIS A 244 -9.80 25.42 9.19
N TYR A 245 -10.77 25.95 8.44
CA TYR A 245 -10.96 25.62 7.03
C TYR A 245 -9.67 25.85 6.23
N SER A 246 -9.05 27.02 6.38
CA SER A 246 -7.84 27.37 5.64
C SER A 246 -6.69 26.41 5.94
N TYR A 247 -6.54 26.00 7.20
CA TYR A 247 -5.55 24.99 7.61
C TYR A 247 -5.87 23.60 7.05
N LEU A 248 -7.09 23.11 7.23
CA LEU A 248 -7.51 21.78 6.80
C LEU A 248 -7.54 21.64 5.28
N ARG A 249 -7.78 22.73 4.54
CA ARG A 249 -7.71 22.72 3.07
C ARG A 249 -6.30 22.43 2.55
N VAL A 250 -5.28 22.85 3.29
CA VAL A 250 -3.87 22.60 2.96
C VAL A 250 -3.43 21.22 3.43
N THR A 251 -3.83 20.82 4.64
CA THR A 251 -3.38 19.55 5.23
C THR A 251 -4.16 18.33 4.72
N LEU A 252 -5.45 18.47 4.39
CA LEU A 252 -6.35 17.40 3.94
C LEU A 252 -7.10 17.77 2.64
N PRO A 253 -6.39 18.04 1.53
CA PRO A 253 -6.98 18.56 0.30
C PRO A 253 -7.99 17.61 -0.37
N SER A 254 -7.84 16.29 -0.18
CA SER A 254 -8.76 15.28 -0.76
C SER A 254 -10.09 15.15 0.00
N LEU A 255 -10.15 15.65 1.23
CA LEU A 255 -11.30 15.53 2.13
C LEU A 255 -12.06 16.85 2.30
N VAL A 256 -11.39 18.00 2.17
CA VAL A 256 -11.98 19.32 2.34
C VAL A 256 -12.15 20.01 0.97
N PRO A 257 -13.38 20.37 0.57
CA PRO A 257 -13.63 20.97 -0.73
C PRO A 257 -13.26 22.45 -0.77
N HIS A 258 -13.32 23.02 -1.97
CA HIS A 258 -13.18 24.46 -2.17
C HIS A 258 -14.48 25.21 -1.86
N LEU A 259 -14.44 26.10 -0.87
CA LEU A 259 -15.54 26.97 -0.47
C LEU A 259 -15.32 28.41 -0.93
N LYS A 260 -16.40 29.07 -1.34
CA LYS A 260 -16.41 30.49 -1.72
C LYS A 260 -16.69 31.37 -0.50
N LEU A 261 -15.70 31.50 0.39
CA LEU A 261 -15.86 32.26 1.64
C LEU A 261 -15.84 33.77 1.39
N PRO A 262 -16.75 34.56 2.00
CA PRO A 262 -16.76 36.02 1.88
C PRO A 262 -15.50 36.61 2.52
N GLY A 263 -14.68 37.29 1.72
CA GLY A 263 -13.44 37.96 2.18
C GLY A 263 -12.19 37.08 2.18
N SER A 264 -12.28 35.81 1.82
CA SER A 264 -11.09 34.96 1.64
C SER A 264 -10.34 35.31 0.34
N VAL A 265 -9.03 35.46 0.43
CA VAL A 265 -8.14 35.47 -0.74
C VAL A 265 -8.40 34.17 -1.49
N GLN A 266 -8.74 34.25 -2.78
CA GLN A 266 -8.91 33.06 -3.61
C GLN A 266 -7.70 32.16 -3.40
N PHE A 267 -7.90 31.00 -2.80
CA PHE A 267 -6.86 30.01 -2.64
C PHE A 267 -6.59 29.45 -4.03
N ILE A 268 -5.65 30.05 -4.74
CA ILE A 268 -5.17 29.54 -6.02
C ILE A 268 -4.41 28.26 -5.66
N GLU A 269 -4.99 27.10 -5.97
CA GLU A 269 -4.21 25.87 -5.96
C GLU A 269 -2.96 26.12 -6.81
N PRO A 270 -1.75 25.83 -6.30
CA PRO A 270 -0.59 25.87 -7.15
C PRO A 270 -0.86 24.90 -8.29
N GLU A 271 -1.05 25.43 -9.51
CA GLU A 271 -1.12 24.62 -10.71
C GLU A 271 0.08 23.66 -10.68
N ALA A 272 -0.13 22.41 -11.09
CA ALA A 272 0.93 21.41 -11.20
C ALA A 272 2.05 21.96 -12.10
N SER A 273 3.02 22.63 -11.47
CA SER A 273 3.99 23.42 -12.19
C SER A 273 5.04 22.47 -12.71
N SER A 274 5.22 22.44 -14.03
CA SER A 274 6.34 21.73 -14.64
C SER A 274 7.71 22.25 -14.19
N ALA A 275 7.77 23.32 -13.40
CA ALA A 275 8.99 23.87 -12.81
C ALA A 275 9.80 22.83 -12.04
N GLY A 276 9.16 21.91 -11.31
CA GLY A 276 9.83 20.83 -10.58
C GLY A 276 10.60 19.91 -11.52
N ALA A 277 9.94 19.40 -12.56
CA ALA A 277 10.55 18.57 -13.59
C ALA A 277 11.65 19.31 -14.38
N GLN A 278 11.43 20.57 -14.74
CA GLN A 278 12.44 21.40 -15.44
C GLN A 278 13.69 21.63 -14.58
N LEU A 279 13.53 21.81 -13.27
CA LEU A 279 14.65 21.98 -12.36
C LEU A 279 15.41 20.66 -12.17
N LEU A 280 14.70 19.53 -12.04
CA LEU A 280 15.29 18.20 -12.04
C LEU A 280 16.17 17.99 -13.28
N TRP A 281 15.64 18.26 -14.47
CA TRP A 281 16.39 18.05 -15.71
C TRP A 281 17.59 18.99 -15.87
N ARG A 282 17.48 20.24 -15.40
CA ARG A 282 18.63 21.16 -15.33
C ARG A 282 19.74 20.61 -14.42
N LEU A 283 19.40 20.01 -13.29
CA LEU A 283 20.38 19.36 -12.41
C LEU A 283 21.02 18.15 -13.10
N VAL A 284 20.23 17.31 -13.78
CA VAL A 284 20.76 16.15 -14.53
C VAL A 284 21.69 16.57 -15.67
N ASP A 285 21.35 17.63 -16.40
CA ASP A 285 22.19 18.16 -17.47
C ASP A 285 23.52 18.71 -16.92
N SER A 286 23.49 19.37 -15.75
CA SER A 286 24.70 19.84 -15.08
C SER A 286 25.65 18.70 -14.66
N LEU A 287 25.12 17.49 -14.43
CA LEU A 287 25.88 16.29 -14.09
C LEU A 287 26.57 15.64 -15.30
N SER A 288 26.19 16.02 -16.53
CA SER A 288 26.69 15.43 -17.77
C SER A 288 27.97 16.10 -18.32
N GLY A 289 28.56 17.06 -17.59
CA GLY A 289 29.78 17.82 -17.98
C GLY A 289 31.11 17.05 -17.82
N GLY A 290 32.27 17.72 -17.92
CA GLY A 290 33.61 17.07 -17.91
C GLY A 290 34.20 16.71 -16.52
N ALA A 291 35.09 15.70 -16.47
CA ALA A 291 35.53 14.97 -15.27
C ALA A 291 36.04 15.79 -14.06
N ARG A 292 36.72 16.93 -14.26
CA ARG A 292 37.29 17.73 -13.14
C ARG A 292 36.28 18.64 -12.44
N VAL A 293 35.26 19.12 -13.15
CA VAL A 293 34.22 20.02 -12.61
C VAL A 293 33.09 19.22 -11.93
N GLN A 294 32.96 17.94 -12.26
CA GLN A 294 31.92 17.07 -11.74
C GLN A 294 31.99 16.79 -10.24
N GLY A 295 33.17 16.79 -9.61
CA GLY A 295 33.29 16.42 -8.18
C GLY A 295 32.52 17.36 -7.25
N GLU A 296 32.74 18.66 -7.41
CA GLU A 296 32.05 19.70 -6.64
C GLU A 296 30.58 19.84 -7.04
N VAL A 297 30.28 19.75 -8.34
CA VAL A 297 28.90 19.82 -8.86
C VAL A 297 28.06 18.68 -8.28
N ILE A 298 28.59 17.45 -8.21
CA ILE A 298 27.88 16.30 -7.62
C ILE A 298 27.64 16.49 -6.12
N GLN A 299 28.63 16.98 -5.38
CA GLN A 299 28.47 17.23 -3.95
C GLN A 299 27.38 18.27 -3.66
N ARG A 300 27.15 19.23 -4.57
CA ARG A 300 26.06 20.21 -4.47
C ARG A 300 24.71 19.66 -4.98
N ALA A 301 24.73 18.88 -6.06
CA ALA A 301 23.52 18.40 -6.72
C ALA A 301 22.84 17.25 -5.96
N LEU A 302 23.60 16.34 -5.32
CA LEU A 302 23.01 15.19 -4.60
C LEU A 302 22.05 15.60 -3.46
N PRO A 303 22.41 16.53 -2.55
CA PRO A 303 21.48 17.02 -1.53
C PRO A 303 20.27 17.73 -2.13
N GLN A 304 20.45 18.46 -3.24
CA GLN A 304 19.36 19.15 -3.92
C GLN A 304 18.37 18.15 -4.53
N LEU A 305 18.85 17.10 -5.20
CA LEU A 305 18.01 16.03 -5.75
C LEU A 305 17.26 15.27 -4.66
N ALA A 306 17.93 14.94 -3.55
CA ALA A 306 17.30 14.32 -2.40
C ALA A 306 16.20 15.22 -1.80
N ARG A 307 16.47 16.52 -1.68
CA ARG A 307 15.50 17.49 -1.16
C ARG A 307 14.31 17.68 -2.10
N LEU A 308 14.52 17.69 -3.42
CA LEU A 308 13.43 17.75 -4.39
C LEU A 308 12.49 16.55 -4.26
N ALA A 309 13.05 15.37 -4.01
CA ALA A 309 12.24 14.17 -3.81
C ALA A 309 11.41 14.19 -2.52
N GLU A 310 11.76 15.02 -1.54
CA GLU A 310 10.96 15.22 -0.32
C GLU A 310 9.86 16.26 -0.52
N ILE A 311 10.07 17.24 -1.39
CA ILE A 311 9.17 18.39 -1.58
C ILE A 311 8.07 18.08 -2.59
N ASP A 312 8.44 17.49 -3.73
CA ASP A 312 7.51 17.27 -4.85
C ASP A 312 7.30 15.76 -5.07
N SER A 313 6.11 15.30 -4.70
CA SER A 313 5.73 13.89 -4.79
C SER A 313 5.62 13.38 -6.24
N GLN A 314 5.38 14.25 -7.22
CA GLN A 314 5.26 13.86 -8.62
C GLN A 314 6.62 13.48 -9.23
N ILE A 315 7.68 14.19 -8.86
CA ILE A 315 9.06 13.95 -9.36
C ILE A 315 9.93 13.15 -8.36
N ALA A 316 9.36 12.71 -7.24
CA ALA A 316 10.10 12.05 -6.18
C ALA A 316 10.83 10.78 -6.65
N GLY A 317 10.16 9.93 -7.42
CA GLY A 317 10.75 8.69 -7.94
C GLY A 317 11.93 8.93 -8.89
N PRO A 318 11.79 9.75 -9.96
CA PRO A 318 12.92 10.13 -10.82
C PRO A 318 14.10 10.73 -10.05
N ALA A 319 13.83 11.65 -9.12
CA ALA A 319 14.87 12.30 -8.32
C ALA A 319 15.60 11.30 -7.40
N GLN A 320 14.88 10.38 -6.75
CA GLN A 320 15.48 9.29 -5.96
C GLN A 320 16.30 8.34 -6.81
N PHE A 321 15.81 8.00 -8.01
CA PHE A 321 16.53 7.16 -8.97
C PHE A 321 17.88 7.76 -9.34
N ILE A 322 17.88 9.03 -9.78
CA ILE A 322 19.10 9.74 -10.17
C ILE A 322 20.05 9.89 -8.98
N THR A 323 19.52 10.23 -7.79
CA THR A 323 20.31 10.34 -6.57
C THR A 323 21.04 9.03 -6.26
N LEU A 324 20.33 7.90 -6.32
CA LEU A 324 20.92 6.58 -6.06
C LEU A 324 21.90 6.16 -7.17
N PHE A 325 21.58 6.43 -8.43
CA PHE A 325 22.42 6.13 -9.59
C PHE A 325 23.75 6.88 -9.53
N ILE A 326 23.72 8.18 -9.25
CA ILE A 326 24.93 9.00 -9.09
C ILE A 326 25.70 8.60 -7.83
N SER A 327 25.00 8.29 -6.73
CA SER A 327 25.64 7.79 -5.50
C SER A 327 26.46 6.52 -5.76
N CYS A 328 25.93 5.57 -6.54
CA CYS A 328 26.67 4.38 -6.96
C CYS A 328 27.97 4.76 -7.70
N GLN A 329 27.91 5.71 -8.64
CA GLN A 329 29.09 6.12 -9.39
C GLN A 329 30.13 6.87 -8.55
N VAL A 330 29.68 7.64 -7.57
CA VAL A 330 30.56 8.29 -6.58
C VAL A 330 31.27 7.23 -5.73
N THR A 331 30.52 6.27 -5.18
CA THR A 331 31.08 5.17 -4.39
C THR A 331 32.07 4.34 -5.22
N PHE A 332 31.72 4.03 -6.46
CA PHE A 332 32.63 3.38 -7.40
C PHE A 332 33.93 4.17 -7.58
N SER A 333 33.86 5.48 -7.84
CA SER A 333 35.06 6.31 -8.06
C SER A 333 35.97 6.44 -6.83
N LYS A 334 35.45 6.24 -5.61
CA LYS A 334 36.25 6.27 -4.38
C LYS A 334 37.16 5.04 -4.25
N ILE A 335 36.75 3.89 -4.79
CA ILE A 335 37.42 2.61 -4.53
C ILE A 335 38.78 2.49 -5.26
N PRO A 336 38.91 2.70 -6.59
CA PRO A 336 40.20 2.63 -7.27
C PRO A 336 41.19 3.73 -6.85
N ASN A 337 40.69 4.84 -6.28
CA ASN A 337 41.50 5.93 -5.77
C ASN A 337 42.03 5.69 -4.34
N ASP A 338 41.61 4.59 -3.70
CA ASP A 338 42.11 4.20 -2.38
C ASP A 338 43.47 3.49 -2.52
N ASN A 339 44.44 3.87 -1.68
CA ASN A 339 45.80 3.32 -1.71
C ASN A 339 45.85 1.81 -1.42
N LEU A 340 44.80 1.25 -0.79
CA LEU A 340 44.70 -0.18 -0.51
C LEU A 340 43.89 -0.97 -1.56
N TRP A 341 43.49 -0.33 -2.66
CA TRP A 341 42.88 -1.01 -3.79
C TRP A 341 43.82 -2.11 -4.33
N CYS A 342 43.30 -3.35 -4.46
CA CYS A 342 44.08 -4.52 -4.88
C CYS A 342 45.27 -4.92 -3.98
N CYS A 343 45.37 -4.38 -2.76
CA CYS A 343 46.38 -4.75 -1.78
C CYS A 343 45.87 -5.87 -0.86
N ASN A 344 46.69 -6.90 -0.61
CA ASN A 344 46.35 -7.99 0.31
C ASN A 344 46.57 -7.54 1.77
N ALA A 345 45.63 -6.76 2.31
CA ALA A 345 45.68 -6.24 3.68
C ALA A 345 44.31 -6.38 4.39
N PRO A 346 43.75 -7.59 4.48
CA PRO A 346 42.36 -7.83 4.91
C PRO A 346 42.07 -7.42 6.36
N ASN A 347 43.10 -7.30 7.20
CA ASN A 347 42.95 -7.01 8.64
C ASN A 347 43.27 -5.55 9.02
N THR A 348 43.43 -4.65 8.05
CA THR A 348 43.68 -3.22 8.31
C THR A 348 42.37 -2.44 8.37
N VAL A 349 42.30 -1.40 9.21
CA VAL A 349 41.13 -0.51 9.35
C VAL A 349 40.74 0.09 7.99
N GLN A 350 41.72 0.46 7.17
CA GLN A 350 41.50 1.01 5.83
C GLN A 350 41.11 -0.08 4.79
N GLY A 351 41.64 -1.31 4.89
CA GLY A 351 41.18 -2.44 4.06
C GLY A 351 39.71 -2.81 4.31
N ASN A 352 39.25 -2.68 5.55
CA ASN A 352 37.83 -2.80 5.91
C ASN A 352 36.97 -1.68 5.30
N ALA A 353 37.52 -0.49 5.06
CA ALA A 353 36.80 0.59 4.40
C ALA A 353 36.52 0.26 2.93
N VAL A 354 37.52 -0.23 2.17
CA VAL A 354 37.33 -0.66 0.76
C VAL A 354 36.25 -1.73 0.66
N LYS A 355 36.30 -2.75 1.53
CA LYS A 355 35.28 -3.80 1.60
C LYS A 355 33.89 -3.23 1.86
N LYS A 356 33.76 -2.31 2.83
CA LYS A 356 32.49 -1.64 3.14
C LYS A 356 31.94 -0.86 1.94
N HIS A 357 32.77 -0.09 1.24
CA HIS A 357 32.34 0.65 0.04
C HIS A 357 31.89 -0.29 -1.09
N ILE A 358 32.53 -1.45 -1.26
CA ILE A 358 32.10 -2.47 -2.24
C ILE A 358 30.74 -3.04 -1.85
N THR A 359 30.55 -3.44 -0.58
CA THR A 359 29.27 -3.95 -0.08
C THR A 359 28.15 -2.90 -0.22
N GLU A 360 28.46 -1.62 0.05
CA GLU A 360 27.54 -0.51 -0.14
C GLU A 360 27.16 -0.33 -1.62
N LEU A 361 28.16 -0.32 -2.53
CA LEU A 361 27.94 -0.19 -3.97
C LEU A 361 27.04 -1.30 -4.52
N LEU A 362 27.29 -2.55 -4.11
CA LEU A 362 26.48 -3.69 -4.54
C LEU A 362 25.06 -3.60 -3.99
N THR A 363 24.89 -3.23 -2.72
CA THR A 363 23.57 -3.01 -2.11
C THR A 363 22.79 -1.90 -2.85
N GLN A 364 23.43 -0.77 -3.17
CA GLN A 364 22.80 0.31 -3.94
C GLN A 364 22.42 -0.14 -5.36
N CYS A 365 23.25 -0.96 -6.02
CA CYS A 365 22.93 -1.55 -7.32
C CYS A 365 21.74 -2.52 -7.28
N LEU A 366 21.54 -3.23 -6.17
CA LEU A 366 20.34 -4.05 -5.94
C LEU A 366 19.12 -3.15 -5.74
N LYS A 367 19.23 -2.10 -4.93
CA LYS A 367 18.15 -1.12 -4.75
C LYS A 367 17.68 -0.51 -6.06
N LEU A 368 18.60 -0.10 -6.94
CA LEU A 368 18.26 0.42 -8.29
C LEU A 368 17.45 -0.56 -9.14
N LYS A 369 17.69 -1.87 -8.97
CA LYS A 369 17.06 -2.90 -9.79
C LYS A 369 15.67 -3.29 -9.30
N TYR A 370 15.48 -3.45 -7.99
CA TYR A 370 14.24 -4.02 -7.44
C TYR A 370 13.31 -2.99 -6.82
N LEU A 371 13.82 -1.83 -6.40
CA LEU A 371 13.00 -0.83 -5.74
C LEU A 371 12.42 0.20 -6.71
N PHE A 372 12.62 0.11 -8.02
CA PHE A 372 12.09 1.11 -8.95
C PHE A 372 11.13 0.48 -9.95
N VAL A 373 9.94 1.08 -10.09
CA VAL A 373 8.89 0.69 -11.04
C VAL A 373 8.76 1.76 -12.12
N GLY A 374 8.33 1.36 -13.31
CA GLY A 374 8.11 2.29 -14.43
C GLY A 374 9.39 2.65 -15.20
N LEU A 375 10.45 1.86 -15.06
CA LEU A 375 11.70 2.04 -15.79
C LEU A 375 11.58 1.56 -17.24
N GLU A 376 12.05 2.39 -18.16
CA GLU A 376 12.12 2.13 -19.59
C GLU A 376 13.45 1.44 -19.98
N SER A 377 13.57 1.07 -21.26
CA SER A 377 14.71 0.31 -21.78
C SER A 377 16.05 1.00 -21.56
N LEU A 378 16.10 2.33 -21.67
CA LEU A 378 17.28 3.17 -21.45
C LEU A 378 17.75 3.16 -19.99
N GLU A 379 16.85 3.33 -19.02
CA GLU A 379 17.23 3.26 -17.61
C GLU A 379 17.68 1.86 -17.21
N LEU A 380 16.95 0.83 -17.66
CA LEU A 380 17.32 -0.56 -17.41
C LEU A 380 18.69 -0.91 -18.02
N ALA A 381 19.01 -0.38 -19.20
CA ALA A 381 20.33 -0.51 -19.80
C ALA A 381 21.41 0.18 -18.95
N ALA A 382 21.16 1.40 -18.47
CA ALA A 382 22.09 2.12 -17.60
C ALA A 382 22.35 1.35 -16.29
N ILE A 383 21.31 0.79 -15.66
CA ILE A 383 21.43 -0.05 -14.45
C ILE A 383 22.25 -1.31 -14.74
N LYS A 384 21.99 -2.02 -15.85
CA LYS A 384 22.74 -3.25 -16.20
C LYS A 384 24.22 -2.96 -16.43
N GLN A 385 24.55 -1.87 -17.10
CA GLN A 385 25.94 -1.44 -17.33
C GLN A 385 26.62 -1.03 -16.02
N LEU A 386 25.95 -0.28 -15.14
CA LEU A 386 26.45 0.07 -13.82
C LEU A 386 26.67 -1.17 -12.93
N GLN A 387 25.75 -2.13 -12.96
CA GLN A 387 25.89 -3.41 -12.27
C GLN A 387 27.09 -4.20 -12.80
N LEU A 388 27.32 -4.18 -14.11
CA LEU A 388 28.47 -4.84 -14.71
C LEU A 388 29.79 -4.21 -14.22
N LYS A 389 29.86 -2.87 -14.13
CA LYS A 389 30.99 -2.16 -13.50
C LYS A 389 31.22 -2.57 -12.06
N ALA A 390 30.18 -2.58 -11.24
CA ALA A 390 30.27 -2.94 -9.83
C ALA A 390 30.74 -4.39 -9.65
N LEU A 391 30.22 -5.32 -10.45
CA LEU A 391 30.62 -6.73 -10.43
C LEU A 391 32.05 -6.95 -10.93
N ALA A 392 32.49 -6.20 -11.95
CA ALA A 392 33.86 -6.26 -12.44
C ALA A 392 34.87 -5.79 -11.37
N LEU A 393 34.58 -4.65 -10.74
CA LEU A 393 35.38 -4.12 -9.62
C LEU A 393 35.44 -5.15 -8.51
N HIS A 394 34.30 -5.72 -8.14
CA HIS A 394 34.23 -6.73 -7.11
C HIS A 394 35.04 -8.00 -7.42
N LEU A 395 34.94 -8.51 -8.65
CA LEU A 395 35.70 -9.68 -9.10
C LEU A 395 37.20 -9.43 -9.00
N VAL A 396 37.68 -8.26 -9.44
CA VAL A 396 39.09 -7.86 -9.33
C VAL A 396 39.54 -7.79 -7.86
N TYR A 397 38.72 -7.20 -6.99
CA TYR A 397 39.01 -7.13 -5.56
C TYR A 397 39.18 -8.53 -4.94
N ILE A 398 38.24 -9.45 -5.21
CA ILE A 398 38.32 -10.82 -4.68
C ILE A 398 39.58 -11.52 -5.16
N ILE A 399 39.93 -11.42 -6.44
CA ILE A 399 41.07 -12.13 -7.04
C ILE A 399 42.42 -11.55 -6.60
N LYS A 400 42.52 -10.23 -6.39
CA LYS A 400 43.79 -9.55 -6.12
C LYS A 400 44.04 -9.29 -4.63
N ALA A 401 42.99 -8.98 -3.88
CA ALA A 401 43.08 -8.54 -2.48
C ALA A 401 42.63 -9.61 -1.47
N THR A 402 42.05 -10.73 -1.91
CA THR A 402 41.61 -11.80 -1.02
C THR A 402 42.11 -13.17 -1.47
N ASN A 403 42.14 -14.13 -0.55
CA ASN A 403 42.50 -15.53 -0.85
C ASN A 403 41.27 -16.41 -1.12
N LEU A 404 40.12 -15.81 -1.45
CA LEU A 404 38.87 -16.53 -1.69
C LEU A 404 38.80 -17.08 -3.11
N SER A 405 38.09 -18.19 -3.30
CA SER A 405 37.83 -18.73 -4.64
C SER A 405 36.94 -17.78 -5.45
N ALA A 406 37.38 -17.45 -6.66
CA ALA A 406 36.66 -16.54 -7.56
C ALA A 406 35.98 -17.25 -8.73
N LEU A 407 36.02 -18.59 -8.81
CA LEU A 407 35.55 -19.35 -9.98
C LEU A 407 34.05 -19.13 -10.25
N ALA A 408 33.20 -19.40 -9.26
CA ALA A 408 31.76 -19.22 -9.39
C ALA A 408 31.36 -17.74 -9.63
N LEU A 409 32.12 -16.80 -9.06
CA LEU A 409 31.91 -15.36 -9.29
C LEU A 409 32.25 -14.99 -10.73
N CYS A 410 33.34 -15.55 -11.26
CA CYS A 410 33.80 -15.31 -12.62
C CYS A 410 32.81 -15.86 -13.66
N GLU A 411 32.34 -17.10 -13.51
CA GLU A 411 31.33 -17.70 -14.40
C GLU A 411 30.05 -16.86 -14.46
N ARG A 412 29.57 -16.38 -13.30
CA ARG A 412 28.39 -15.51 -13.23
C ARG A 412 28.62 -14.15 -13.84
N PHE A 413 29.82 -13.60 -13.66
CA PHE A 413 30.20 -12.35 -14.28
C PHE A 413 30.18 -12.48 -15.82
N LEU A 414 30.71 -13.57 -16.38
CA LEU A 414 30.65 -13.86 -17.81
C LEU A 414 29.20 -14.01 -18.31
N LEU A 415 28.36 -14.75 -17.59
CA LEU A 415 26.95 -14.88 -17.92
C LEU A 415 26.19 -13.53 -17.82
N LYS A 416 26.59 -12.66 -16.89
CA LYS A 416 26.04 -11.30 -16.79
C LYS A 416 26.49 -10.41 -17.96
N ILE A 417 27.72 -10.58 -18.46
CA ILE A 417 28.23 -9.91 -19.66
C ILE A 417 27.35 -10.26 -20.86
N GLU A 418 27.16 -11.56 -21.13
CA GLU A 418 26.34 -12.04 -22.25
C GLU A 418 24.90 -11.50 -22.19
N ARG A 419 24.27 -11.58 -21.01
CA ARG A 419 22.91 -11.05 -20.80
C ARG A 419 22.83 -9.54 -21.01
N THR A 420 23.86 -8.80 -20.60
CA THR A 420 23.91 -7.34 -20.75
C THR A 420 24.15 -6.95 -22.20
N GLN A 421 25.07 -7.62 -22.89
CA GLN A 421 25.35 -7.40 -24.30
C GLN A 421 24.13 -7.70 -25.17
N LYS A 422 23.46 -8.84 -24.94
CA LYS A 422 22.21 -9.19 -25.62
C LYS A 422 21.13 -8.14 -25.39
N TYR A 423 20.90 -7.71 -24.15
CA TYR A 423 19.90 -6.70 -23.84
C TYR A 423 20.18 -5.36 -24.54
N LEU A 424 21.45 -4.92 -24.60
CA LEU A 424 21.83 -3.69 -25.29
C LEU A 424 21.61 -3.80 -26.81
N MET A 425 21.92 -4.95 -27.41
CA MET A 425 21.67 -5.23 -28.83
C MET A 425 20.17 -5.23 -29.16
N ASP A 426 19.38 -5.96 -28.36
CA ASP A 426 17.92 -6.08 -28.55
C ASP A 426 17.21 -4.72 -28.49
N ASN A 427 17.71 -3.80 -27.66
CA ASN A 427 17.14 -2.45 -27.50
C ASN A 427 17.86 -1.36 -28.32
N GLN A 428 18.85 -1.72 -29.15
CA GLN A 428 19.64 -0.78 -29.98
C GLN A 428 20.33 0.35 -29.17
N ILE A 429 20.79 0.03 -27.95
CA ILE A 429 21.45 0.99 -27.05
C ILE A 429 22.96 0.83 -27.15
N SER A 430 23.69 1.92 -27.37
CA SER A 430 25.15 1.90 -27.41
C SER A 430 25.75 1.63 -26.03
N PRO A 431 26.70 0.69 -25.89
CA PRO A 431 27.40 0.46 -24.62
C PRO A 431 28.29 1.65 -24.27
N ASP A 432 28.45 1.89 -22.97
CA ASP A 432 29.40 2.86 -22.45
C ASP A 432 30.86 2.41 -22.70
N ASP A 433 31.82 3.33 -22.53
CA ASP A 433 33.23 3.07 -22.81
C ASP A 433 33.76 1.83 -22.09
N PHE A 434 33.36 1.64 -20.84
CA PHE A 434 33.76 0.48 -20.05
C PHE A 434 33.15 -0.81 -20.57
N CYS A 435 31.81 -0.88 -20.74
CA CYS A 435 31.16 -2.10 -21.21
C CYS A 435 31.64 -2.48 -22.62
N ARG A 436 31.85 -1.48 -23.50
CA ARG A 436 32.46 -1.69 -24.81
C ARG A 436 33.85 -2.31 -24.69
N GLY A 437 34.70 -1.77 -23.81
CA GLY A 437 36.02 -2.34 -23.53
C GLY A 437 35.96 -3.77 -22.99
N VAL A 438 35.01 -4.05 -22.08
CA VAL A 438 34.79 -5.41 -21.54
C VAL A 438 34.34 -6.37 -22.63
N PHE A 439 33.36 -6.02 -23.46
CA PHE A 439 32.88 -6.89 -24.54
C PHE A 439 33.98 -7.23 -25.53
N LEU A 440 34.81 -6.25 -25.92
CA LEU A 440 35.97 -6.48 -26.77
C LEU A 440 37.00 -7.38 -26.10
N ALA A 441 37.36 -7.11 -24.85
CA ALA A 441 38.35 -7.90 -24.10
C ALA A 441 37.90 -9.34 -23.85
N MET A 442 36.61 -9.57 -23.60
CA MET A 442 36.06 -10.92 -23.38
C MET A 442 35.94 -11.70 -24.69
N SER A 443 35.67 -11.02 -25.82
CA SER A 443 35.63 -11.68 -27.14
C SER A 443 37.00 -12.18 -27.62
N SER A 444 38.09 -11.61 -27.12
CA SER A 444 39.47 -11.96 -27.48
C SER A 444 40.19 -12.83 -26.44
N LEU A 445 39.52 -13.21 -25.35
CA LEU A 445 40.12 -14.01 -24.28
C LEU A 445 40.08 -15.51 -24.60
N GLU A 446 41.25 -16.14 -24.67
CA GLU A 446 41.40 -17.59 -24.88
C GLU A 446 41.21 -18.41 -23.59
N ASP A 447 41.53 -17.83 -22.41
CA ASP A 447 41.40 -18.47 -21.09
C ASP A 447 40.37 -17.71 -20.23
N THR A 448 39.26 -18.37 -19.89
CA THR A 448 38.18 -17.82 -19.04
C THR A 448 38.46 -17.96 -17.55
N LYS A 449 39.67 -18.39 -17.15
CA LYS A 449 40.05 -18.44 -15.73
C LYS A 449 39.98 -17.07 -15.05
N PRO A 450 39.61 -17.02 -13.76
CA PRO A 450 39.45 -15.77 -13.01
C PRO A 450 40.67 -14.83 -13.12
N GLY A 451 41.88 -15.36 -13.01
CA GLY A 451 43.11 -14.57 -13.07
C GLY A 451 43.37 -13.91 -14.43
N ALA A 452 42.97 -14.53 -15.54
CA ALA A 452 43.06 -13.93 -16.87
C ALA A 452 42.03 -12.81 -17.04
N VAL A 453 40.78 -13.08 -16.65
CA VAL A 453 39.68 -12.11 -16.68
C VAL A 453 40.03 -10.86 -15.84
N ALA A 454 40.53 -11.02 -14.62
CA ALA A 454 40.91 -9.89 -13.77
C ALA A 454 42.04 -9.03 -14.35
N ARG A 455 43.01 -9.63 -15.05
CA ARG A 455 44.09 -8.88 -15.72
C ARG A 455 43.56 -8.01 -16.85
N SER A 456 42.56 -8.48 -17.59
CA SER A 456 41.92 -7.70 -18.65
C SER A 456 41.01 -6.59 -18.10
N LEU A 457 40.36 -6.81 -16.94
CA LEU A 457 39.46 -5.83 -16.33
C LEU A 457 40.17 -4.68 -15.63
N LEU A 458 41.31 -4.94 -14.98
CA LEU A 458 42.03 -3.93 -14.20
C LEU A 458 42.36 -2.62 -14.97
N PRO A 459 42.94 -2.65 -16.19
CA PRO A 459 43.20 -1.42 -16.94
C PRO A 459 41.90 -0.68 -17.29
N LEU A 460 40.83 -1.41 -17.62
CA LEU A 460 39.53 -0.83 -17.96
C LEU A 460 38.88 -0.12 -16.77
N LEU A 461 39.03 -0.66 -15.55
CA LEU A 461 38.51 -0.04 -14.32
C LEU A 461 39.23 1.28 -14.02
N ASN A 462 40.55 1.32 -14.20
CA ASN A 462 41.37 2.52 -13.96
C ASN A 462 41.10 3.64 -14.95
N THR A 463 40.74 3.31 -16.20
CA THR A 463 40.37 4.30 -17.23
C THR A 463 38.86 4.53 -17.34
N SER A 464 38.05 3.94 -16.45
CA SER A 464 36.59 3.97 -16.61
C SER A 464 36.03 5.37 -16.33
N ASN A 465 35.32 5.91 -17.30
CA ASN A 465 34.54 7.13 -17.16
C ASN A 465 33.18 6.84 -16.49
N ARG A 466 32.56 7.89 -15.96
CA ARG A 466 31.20 7.85 -15.44
C ARG A 466 30.19 7.55 -16.54
N ILE A 467 29.13 6.84 -16.18
CA ILE A 467 28.00 6.63 -17.09
C ILE A 467 27.13 7.88 -17.02
N GLN A 468 26.74 8.44 -18.16
CA GLN A 468 25.82 9.58 -18.16
C GLN A 468 24.51 9.18 -17.46
N PRO A 469 23.99 10.00 -16.53
CA PRO A 469 22.71 9.71 -15.90
C PRO A 469 21.61 9.67 -16.97
N PRO A 470 20.78 8.61 -17.01
CA PRO A 470 19.62 8.61 -17.88
C PRO A 470 18.60 9.66 -17.40
N LYS A 471 17.66 10.04 -18.27
CA LYS A 471 16.55 10.93 -17.93
C LYS A 471 15.26 10.11 -17.77
N PRO A 472 15.00 9.55 -16.57
CA PRO A 472 13.82 8.72 -16.34
C PRO A 472 12.50 9.45 -16.61
N ASN A 473 11.49 8.70 -17.04
CA ASN A 473 10.13 9.22 -17.12
C ASN A 473 9.64 9.70 -15.73
N VAL A 474 8.80 10.73 -15.69
CA VAL A 474 8.19 11.24 -14.44
C VAL A 474 7.38 10.17 -13.72
N ASN A 475 6.88 9.16 -14.46
CA ASN A 475 6.13 8.03 -13.91
C ASN A 475 6.96 7.01 -13.11
N VAL A 476 8.30 7.13 -13.11
CA VAL A 476 9.17 6.24 -12.33
C VAL A 476 8.85 6.42 -10.85
N ARG A 477 8.67 5.33 -10.11
CA ARG A 477 8.39 5.37 -8.66
C ARG A 477 9.34 4.45 -7.91
N MET A 478 9.77 4.90 -6.74
CA MET A 478 10.53 4.06 -5.81
C MET A 478 9.57 3.32 -4.88
N CYS A 479 9.77 2.02 -4.73
CA CYS A 479 9.09 1.18 -3.77
C CYS A 479 9.41 1.66 -2.36
N LYS A 480 8.38 2.05 -1.62
CA LYS A 480 8.48 2.56 -0.25
C LYS A 480 7.25 2.12 0.52
N ALA A 481 7.43 1.84 1.80
CA ALA A 481 6.32 1.61 2.70
C ALA A 481 6.33 2.60 3.87
N THR A 482 5.13 2.96 4.33
CA THR A 482 4.89 3.71 5.56
C THR A 482 4.17 2.80 6.52
N LEU A 483 4.81 2.49 7.63
CA LEU A 483 4.30 1.57 8.64
C LEU A 483 3.66 2.37 9.78
N THR A 484 2.41 2.06 10.11
CA THR A 484 1.68 2.54 11.27
C THR A 484 1.36 1.36 12.18
N GLY A 485 1.42 1.59 13.49
CA GLY A 485 1.20 0.53 14.47
C GLY A 485 1.28 1.08 15.89
N PRO A 486 1.11 0.22 16.89
CA PRO A 486 1.13 0.65 18.29
C PRO A 486 2.51 1.18 18.65
N SER A 487 2.56 2.43 19.13
CA SER A 487 3.74 3.00 19.78
C SER A 487 3.63 2.78 21.28
N SER A 488 4.58 2.08 21.87
CA SER A 488 4.67 1.89 23.33
C SER A 488 5.68 2.86 23.93
N SER A 489 5.36 3.47 25.06
CA SER A 489 6.31 4.27 25.83
C SER A 489 7.19 3.39 26.73
N PRO A 490 8.36 3.88 27.16
CA PRO A 490 9.19 3.22 28.18
C PRO A 490 8.43 2.92 29.48
N ASP A 491 7.47 3.79 29.83
CA ASP A 491 6.68 3.69 31.06
C ASP A 491 5.64 2.57 31.01
N ALA A 492 5.20 2.19 29.80
CA ALA A 492 4.18 1.17 29.57
C ALA A 492 4.66 0.11 28.56
N PRO A 493 5.60 -0.79 28.94
CA PRO A 493 6.07 -1.85 28.06
C PRO A 493 4.97 -2.87 27.79
N VAL A 494 4.93 -3.38 26.54
CA VAL A 494 4.04 -4.46 26.16
C VAL A 494 4.54 -5.77 26.77
N LYS A 495 3.80 -6.28 27.75
CA LYS A 495 4.16 -7.51 28.47
C LYS A 495 3.51 -8.71 27.79
N PHE A 496 4.29 -9.75 27.54
CA PHE A 496 3.78 -11.03 27.05
C PHE A 496 4.51 -12.18 27.72
N THR A 497 3.90 -13.36 27.71
CA THR A 497 4.49 -14.57 28.28
C THR A 497 5.61 -15.08 27.38
N ALA A 498 6.81 -15.19 27.94
CA ALA A 498 7.98 -15.70 27.24
C ALA A 498 7.74 -17.13 26.72
N GLY A 499 8.23 -17.40 25.50
CA GLY A 499 8.00 -18.66 24.80
C GLY A 499 6.64 -18.76 24.08
N LEU A 500 5.73 -17.81 24.29
CA LEU A 500 4.50 -17.68 23.49
C LEU A 500 4.66 -16.60 22.42
N VAL A 501 3.75 -16.59 21.46
CA VAL A 501 3.69 -15.60 20.39
C VAL A 501 2.78 -14.46 20.80
N MET A 502 3.29 -13.24 20.74
CA MET A 502 2.54 -12.01 20.82
C MET A 502 2.25 -11.51 19.40
N ALA A 503 0.98 -11.25 19.10
CA ALA A 503 0.57 -10.72 17.81
C ALA A 503 0.39 -9.19 17.92
N THR A 504 1.24 -8.43 17.22
CA THR A 504 1.15 -6.97 17.18
C THR A 504 0.50 -6.52 15.87
N PRO A 505 -0.65 -5.83 15.90
CA PRO A 505 -1.29 -5.34 14.68
C PRO A 505 -0.41 -4.28 14.01
N ILE A 506 -0.27 -4.38 12.69
CA ILE A 506 0.43 -3.42 11.85
C ILE A 506 -0.44 -3.06 10.65
N ASP A 507 -0.45 -1.79 10.30
CA ASP A 507 -1.05 -1.24 9.08
C ASP A 507 0.07 -0.61 8.26
N ALA A 508 0.18 -0.94 6.99
CA ALA A 508 1.22 -0.39 6.14
C ALA A 508 0.69 0.02 4.78
N GLU A 509 1.02 1.25 4.37
CA GLU A 509 0.80 1.72 3.01
C GLU A 509 2.08 1.48 2.21
N ILE A 510 1.98 0.66 1.16
CA ILE A 510 3.08 0.26 0.31
C ILE A 510 2.85 0.86 -1.07
N LEU A 511 3.83 1.60 -1.57
CA LEU A 511 3.80 2.23 -2.89
C LEU A 511 4.79 1.51 -3.80
N GLY A 512 4.41 1.24 -5.05
CA GLY A 512 5.31 0.72 -6.07
C GLY A 512 5.91 -0.68 -5.81
N LEU A 513 5.15 -1.59 -5.23
CA LEU A 513 5.54 -3.00 -5.05
C LEU A 513 5.34 -3.78 -6.35
N GLN A 514 6.43 -4.30 -6.93
CA GLN A 514 6.39 -5.09 -8.17
C GLN A 514 5.86 -6.51 -7.93
N ASP A 515 6.45 -7.20 -6.96
CA ASP A 515 6.15 -8.59 -6.65
C ASP A 515 5.66 -8.70 -5.19
N PRO A 516 4.34 -8.88 -4.98
CA PRO A 516 3.77 -9.11 -3.67
C PRO A 516 4.34 -10.33 -2.92
N SER A 517 4.77 -11.36 -3.65
CA SER A 517 5.25 -12.61 -3.06
C SER A 517 6.64 -12.47 -2.42
N ALA A 518 7.40 -11.45 -2.79
CA ALA A 518 8.72 -11.13 -2.25
C ALA A 518 8.65 -10.34 -0.94
N LEU A 519 7.48 -9.83 -0.55
CA LEU A 519 7.32 -9.01 0.66
C LEU A 519 7.54 -9.83 1.94
N ARG A 520 8.33 -9.31 2.88
CA ARG A 520 8.60 -9.91 4.19
C ARG A 520 8.47 -8.88 5.30
N ILE A 521 7.96 -9.33 6.44
CA ILE A 521 7.99 -8.59 7.71
C ILE A 521 9.27 -9.00 8.44
N LYS A 522 10.14 -8.03 8.71
CA LYS A 522 11.40 -8.21 9.43
C LYS A 522 11.21 -7.75 10.88
N ILE A 523 11.54 -8.62 11.83
CA ILE A 523 11.54 -8.32 13.26
C ILE A 523 12.97 -8.46 13.76
N HIS A 524 13.57 -7.35 14.20
CA HIS A 524 14.90 -7.32 14.76
C HIS A 524 14.85 -7.19 16.29
N TYR A 525 15.56 -8.09 16.97
CA TYR A 525 15.60 -8.20 18.42
C TYR A 525 16.88 -7.58 19.01
N PRO A 526 16.87 -7.21 20.30
CA PRO A 526 18.03 -6.62 20.99
C PRO A 526 19.28 -7.51 21.01
N ASP A 527 19.11 -8.83 20.91
CA ASP A 527 20.21 -9.81 20.87
C ASP A 527 20.79 -10.00 19.46
N HIS A 528 20.43 -9.12 18.54
CA HIS A 528 20.77 -9.14 17.12
C HIS A 528 20.14 -10.28 16.31
N GLN A 529 19.27 -11.10 16.90
CA GLN A 529 18.49 -12.05 16.13
C GLN A 529 17.47 -11.31 15.26
N THR A 530 17.21 -11.85 14.08
CA THR A 530 16.27 -11.28 13.13
C THR A 530 15.37 -12.37 12.61
N HIS A 531 14.06 -12.17 12.72
CA HIS A 531 13.05 -13.08 12.18
C HIS A 531 12.38 -12.45 10.97
N PHE A 532 12.08 -13.30 9.99
CA PHE A 532 11.35 -12.90 8.78
C PHE A 532 10.05 -13.69 8.71
N CYS A 533 8.95 -12.99 8.46
CA CYS A 533 7.64 -13.59 8.31
C CYS A 533 7.03 -13.19 6.96
N VAL A 534 6.36 -14.13 6.31
CA VAL A 534 5.57 -13.85 5.11
C VAL A 534 4.22 -13.31 5.55
N PRO A 535 3.78 -12.13 5.07
CA PRO A 535 2.43 -11.66 5.35
C PRO A 535 1.40 -12.59 4.70
N THR A 536 0.25 -12.79 5.36
CA THR A 536 -0.88 -13.51 4.78
C THR A 536 -1.32 -12.82 3.50
N PHE A 537 -1.54 -13.59 2.43
CA PHE A 537 -1.91 -13.04 1.12
C PHE A 537 -3.16 -12.15 1.16
N ASN A 538 -4.22 -12.59 1.86
CA ASN A 538 -5.49 -11.86 1.97
C ASN A 538 -5.38 -10.54 2.76
N HIS A 539 -4.30 -10.35 3.53
CA HIS A 539 -4.06 -9.12 4.29
C HIS A 539 -3.49 -8.00 3.42
N LEU A 540 -2.97 -8.33 2.23
CA LEU A 540 -2.39 -7.37 1.30
C LEU A 540 -3.44 -6.99 0.24
N ARG A 541 -3.92 -5.74 0.31
CA ARG A 541 -5.04 -5.26 -0.51
C ARG A 541 -4.59 -4.18 -1.49
N PRO A 542 -5.01 -4.23 -2.76
CA PRO A 542 -4.70 -3.17 -3.71
C PRO A 542 -5.47 -1.89 -3.37
N THR A 543 -4.82 -0.73 -3.43
CA THR A 543 -5.42 0.59 -3.11
C THR A 543 -5.71 1.45 -4.35
N GLY A 544 -5.73 0.84 -5.54
CA GLY A 544 -6.13 1.45 -6.81
C GLY A 544 -4.96 1.85 -7.72
N GLY A 545 -3.80 2.19 -7.16
CA GLY A 545 -2.58 2.43 -7.94
C GLY A 545 -1.89 1.12 -8.35
N VAL A 546 -1.31 1.08 -9.55
CA VAL A 546 -0.54 -0.10 -10.01
C VAL A 546 0.63 -0.33 -9.06
N GLY A 547 0.63 -1.46 -8.35
CA GLY A 547 1.67 -1.77 -7.36
C GLY A 547 1.50 -1.07 -6.01
N ASP A 548 0.38 -0.37 -5.78
CA ASP A 548 0.07 0.25 -4.50
C ASP A 548 -0.85 -0.66 -3.68
N TYR A 549 -0.43 -0.95 -2.45
CA TYR A 549 -1.11 -1.88 -1.57
C TYR A 549 -1.23 -1.32 -0.15
N ARG A 550 -2.26 -1.75 0.57
CA ARG A 550 -2.37 -1.62 2.02
C ARG A 550 -2.24 -3.00 2.64
N LEU A 551 -1.33 -3.15 3.59
CA LEU A 551 -1.11 -4.40 4.32
C LEU A 551 -1.69 -4.25 5.73
N LEU A 552 -2.73 -5.03 6.04
CA LEU A 552 -3.36 -5.09 7.36
C LEU A 552 -3.08 -6.45 8.00
N THR A 553 -2.02 -6.56 8.79
CA THR A 553 -1.59 -7.87 9.31
C THR A 553 -1.12 -7.79 10.77
N LYS A 554 -0.77 -8.94 11.35
CA LYS A 554 -0.20 -9.02 12.69
C LYS A 554 1.25 -9.48 12.60
N ALA A 555 2.18 -8.67 13.09
CA ALA A 555 3.56 -9.07 13.28
C ALA A 555 3.64 -10.05 14.47
N LEU A 556 4.21 -11.23 14.24
CA LEU A 556 4.29 -12.29 15.24
C LEU A 556 5.63 -12.20 15.97
N VAL A 557 5.59 -11.72 17.21
CA VAL A 557 6.76 -11.54 18.07
C VAL A 557 6.82 -12.70 19.06
N SER A 558 7.92 -13.44 19.08
CA SER A 558 8.18 -14.43 20.14
C SER A 558 9.63 -14.41 20.59
N HIS A 559 9.83 -14.50 21.90
CA HIS A 559 11.17 -14.55 22.49
C HIS A 559 11.15 -15.23 23.86
N GLY A 560 12.32 -15.72 24.29
CA GLY A 560 12.57 -16.16 25.67
C GLY A 560 12.55 -15.00 26.69
N VAL A 561 12.62 -15.34 27.97
CA VAL A 561 12.51 -14.40 29.10
C VAL A 561 13.60 -13.33 29.06
N TRP A 562 13.22 -12.07 29.28
CA TRP A 562 14.16 -10.96 29.48
C TRP A 562 14.12 -10.44 30.92
N SER A 563 15.30 -10.02 31.41
CA SER A 563 15.45 -9.29 32.67
C SER A 563 14.73 -7.94 32.60
N GLU A 564 14.95 -7.20 31.52
CA GLU A 564 14.46 -5.84 31.30
C GLU A 564 13.60 -5.75 30.04
N ALA A 565 12.77 -4.71 29.97
CA ALA A 565 12.04 -4.39 28.76
C ALA A 565 13.00 -3.75 27.74
N CYS A 566 12.85 -4.07 26.46
CA CYS A 566 13.74 -3.57 25.41
C CYS A 566 12.95 -3.28 24.13
N TYR A 567 13.54 -2.46 23.26
CA TYR A 567 12.96 -2.18 21.95
C TYR A 567 13.22 -3.31 20.97
N ILE A 568 12.16 -3.77 20.30
CA ILE A 568 12.24 -4.51 19.05
C ILE A 568 11.95 -3.56 17.88
N GLU A 569 12.50 -3.87 16.72
CA GLU A 569 12.29 -3.11 15.49
C GLU A 569 11.53 -3.95 14.47
N ILE A 570 10.34 -3.48 14.08
CA ILE A 570 9.49 -4.12 13.07
C ILE A 570 9.60 -3.31 11.78
N SER A 571 9.96 -3.93 10.67
CA SER A 571 10.10 -3.28 9.37
C SER A 571 9.58 -4.17 8.24
N LEU A 572 9.42 -3.58 7.06
CA LEU A 572 9.06 -4.28 5.83
C LEU A 572 10.26 -4.30 4.89
N CYS A 573 10.44 -5.44 4.23
CA CYS A 573 11.53 -5.65 3.29
C CYS A 573 11.12 -6.53 2.12
N ILE A 574 11.90 -6.47 1.04
CA ILE A 574 11.74 -7.30 -0.15
C ILE A 574 12.84 -8.36 -0.12
N GLU A 575 12.44 -9.63 -0.12
CA GLU A 575 13.33 -10.77 -0.29
C GLU A 575 13.77 -10.88 -1.75
N LEU A 576 15.07 -10.99 -1.97
CA LEU A 576 15.64 -11.19 -3.30
C LEU A 576 15.58 -12.68 -3.70
N SER A 577 15.60 -12.99 -5.01
CA SER A 577 15.52 -14.38 -5.50
C SER A 577 16.86 -15.15 -5.39
N GLU A 578 16.81 -16.45 -5.06
CA GLU A 578 18.00 -17.29 -4.80
C GLU A 578 19.04 -17.32 -5.93
N SER A 579 18.61 -17.21 -7.20
CA SER A 579 19.51 -17.17 -8.36
C SER A 579 20.48 -15.99 -8.33
N GLU A 580 20.16 -14.93 -7.58
CA GLU A 580 20.89 -13.67 -7.53
C GLU A 580 21.66 -13.54 -6.20
N LEU A 581 21.53 -14.55 -5.35
CA LEU A 581 21.85 -14.56 -3.93
C LEU A 581 22.99 -15.48 -3.53
N ALA A 582 23.63 -16.20 -4.46
CA ALA A 582 24.91 -16.85 -4.14
C ALA A 582 26.09 -15.86 -4.01
N HIS A 583 25.78 -14.57 -3.92
CA HIS A 583 26.58 -13.58 -3.19
C HIS A 583 26.47 -13.70 -1.65
N ARG A 584 26.03 -14.83 -1.08
CA ARG A 584 25.94 -14.97 0.39
C ARG A 584 27.24 -15.37 1.06
N VAL A 585 28.02 -16.27 0.46
CA VAL A 585 29.14 -16.92 1.17
C VAL A 585 30.38 -16.00 1.32
N HIS A 586 30.50 -14.94 0.52
CA HIS A 586 31.72 -14.10 0.46
C HIS A 586 31.51 -12.61 0.77
N TYR A 587 30.26 -12.14 0.91
CA TYR A 587 29.97 -10.70 0.78
C TYR A 587 29.21 -10.05 1.92
N GLY A 588 28.57 -10.81 2.83
CA GLY A 588 27.79 -10.25 3.93
C GLY A 588 26.69 -9.27 3.49
N ILE A 589 26.21 -9.39 2.25
CA ILE A 589 25.12 -8.57 1.70
C ILE A 589 23.80 -9.13 2.24
N ASP A 590 22.97 -8.28 2.83
CA ASP A 590 21.65 -8.67 3.33
C ASP A 590 20.77 -9.10 2.13
N PRO A 591 20.20 -10.32 2.16
CA PRO A 591 19.27 -10.78 1.14
C PRO A 591 17.94 -10.01 1.09
N HIS A 592 17.70 -9.12 2.05
CA HIS A 592 16.49 -8.33 2.15
C HIS A 592 16.77 -6.85 1.92
N LEU A 593 15.93 -6.21 1.11
CA LEU A 593 15.96 -4.77 0.91
C LEU A 593 14.86 -4.11 1.75
N GLU A 594 15.25 -3.35 2.77
CA GLU A 594 14.31 -2.58 3.59
C GLU A 594 13.64 -1.46 2.77
N ILE A 595 12.31 -1.35 2.92
CA ILE A 595 11.48 -0.37 2.20
C ILE A 595 10.81 0.67 3.11
N CYS A 596 10.94 0.55 4.44
CA CYS A 596 10.38 1.49 5.40
C CYS A 596 11.34 1.77 6.57
N LYS A 597 11.06 2.84 7.31
CA LYS A 597 11.67 3.04 8.63
C LYS A 597 11.08 2.03 9.62
N PRO A 598 11.88 1.47 10.54
CA PRO A 598 11.38 0.50 11.50
C PRO A 598 10.44 1.14 12.53
N LEU A 599 9.34 0.46 12.83
CA LEU A 599 8.49 0.73 13.99
C LEU A 599 9.17 0.16 15.24
N LYS A 600 9.37 1.00 16.25
CA LYS A 600 9.98 0.61 17.52
C LYS A 600 8.91 0.25 18.53
N LEU A 601 8.97 -0.97 19.06
CA LEU A 601 8.05 -1.45 20.08
C LEU A 601 8.84 -1.87 21.32
N TYR A 602 8.46 -1.36 22.48
CA TYR A 602 9.06 -1.63 23.77
C TYR A 602 8.34 -2.80 24.44
N VAL A 603 9.01 -3.94 24.52
CA VAL A 603 8.41 -5.21 24.92
C VAL A 603 9.12 -5.84 26.11
N ALA A 604 8.38 -6.64 26.89
CA ALA A 604 8.88 -7.34 28.05
C ALA A 604 8.36 -8.79 28.10
N PRO A 605 9.12 -9.76 27.55
CA PRO A 605 8.82 -11.19 27.69
C PRO A 605 9.03 -11.62 29.15
N LYS A 606 7.96 -11.98 29.85
CA LYS A 606 7.99 -12.37 31.27
C LYS A 606 7.76 -13.88 31.44
N PRO A 607 8.36 -14.51 32.46
CA PRO A 607 8.16 -15.93 32.71
C PRO A 607 6.69 -16.22 33.01
N VAL A 608 6.26 -17.46 32.70
CA VAL A 608 4.95 -17.96 33.12
C VAL A 608 4.88 -17.86 34.64
N LYS A 609 3.94 -17.07 35.17
CA LYS A 609 3.63 -17.10 36.59
C LYS A 609 3.01 -18.47 36.89
N ARG A 610 3.82 -19.42 37.37
CA ARG A 610 3.28 -20.62 38.03
C ARG A 610 2.58 -20.12 39.29
N GLY A 611 1.26 -20.24 39.33
CA GLY A 611 0.50 -19.98 40.54
C GLY A 611 1.07 -20.82 41.68
N ILE A 612 1.33 -20.18 42.81
CA ILE A 612 1.53 -20.84 44.10
C ILE A 612 0.14 -21.26 44.59
#